data_AF-A0A2V7U3R1-F1
#
_entry.id   AF-A0A2V7U3R1-F1
#
_cell.length_a   1.000
_cell.length_b   1.000
_cell.length_c   1.000
_cell.angle_alpha   90.00
_cell.angle_beta   90.00
_cell.angle_gamma   90.00
#
_symmetry.space_group_name_H-M   'P 1'
#
loop_
_entity.id
_entity.type
_entity.pdbx_description
1 polymer ?
#
loop_
_entity_poly.entity_id
_entity_poly.type
_entity_poly.pdbx_seq_one_letter_code
_entity_poly.pdbx_strand_id
1 'polypeptide(L)'
;MVGYWQLMLADFRVAGGRPSHENHGFSPDGSRLIFSSNFEAKKWLENHVYVMDLKTQKVTRLTSEGWNEHAIFSPDGRSIVWMSNVGNRSGGTDYWIMNSDGSNKRRLTFFNEKGHPEYAGRKTVVADLAWRPDGTAFAGYTGGKVLTESSSDPSRIVLVELRLK
;
A
#
# COMPACT_ATOMS: atom_id res chain seq x y z
N MET A 1 -1.30 -32.98 8.47
CA MET A 1 -2.60 -32.47 8.95
C MET A 1 -3.28 -31.79 7.78
N VAL A 2 -4.43 -32.29 7.35
CA VAL A 2 -5.23 -31.65 6.30
C VAL A 2 -6.05 -30.57 7.01
N GLY A 3 -5.76 -29.30 6.75
CA GLY A 3 -6.45 -28.19 7.39
C GLY A 3 -7.90 -28.08 6.92
N TYR A 4 -8.78 -27.66 7.83
CA TYR A 4 -10.11 -27.18 7.46
C TYR A 4 -9.93 -25.82 6.77
N TRP A 5 -10.19 -25.75 5.47
CA TRP A 5 -10.18 -24.50 4.72
C TRP A 5 -11.57 -23.86 4.80
N GLN A 6 -11.65 -22.61 5.24
CA GLN A 6 -12.86 -21.82 5.16
C GLN A 6 -12.72 -20.84 4.00
N LEU A 7 -13.52 -21.04 2.94
CA LEU A 7 -13.64 -20.07 1.85
C LEU A 7 -14.43 -18.86 2.37
N MET A 8 -13.76 -17.79 2.76
CA MET A 8 -14.42 -16.49 2.91
C MET A 8 -14.54 -15.87 1.51
N LEU A 9 -15.67 -16.13 0.86
CA LEU A 9 -16.05 -15.49 -0.39
C LEU A 9 -16.54 -14.08 -0.06
N ALA A 10 -15.67 -13.10 -0.21
CA ALA A 10 -16.08 -11.71 -0.19
C ALA A 10 -16.31 -11.28 -1.64
N ASP A 11 -17.50 -11.60 -2.18
CA ASP A 11 -17.94 -11.14 -3.51
C ASP A 11 -18.35 -9.66 -3.40
N PHE A 12 -17.35 -8.80 -3.54
CA PHE A 12 -17.57 -7.37 -3.52
C PHE A 12 -17.74 -6.86 -4.95
N ARG A 13 -18.99 -6.74 -5.38
CA ARG A 13 -19.33 -6.17 -6.69
C ARG A 13 -18.88 -4.71 -6.76
N VAL A 14 -18.17 -4.36 -7.84
CA VAL A 14 -17.70 -3.00 -8.10
C VAL A 14 -18.67 -2.29 -9.04
N ALA A 15 -18.94 -1.01 -8.80
CA ALA A 15 -19.79 -0.20 -9.66
C ALA A 15 -19.06 0.16 -10.97
N GLY A 16 -19.10 -0.74 -11.96
CA GLY A 16 -18.59 -0.49 -13.31
C GLY A 16 -17.11 -0.78 -13.50
N GLY A 17 -16.78 -2.00 -13.95
CA GLY A 17 -15.42 -2.40 -14.30
C GLY A 17 -15.13 -3.87 -13.97
N ARG A 18 -13.88 -4.30 -14.21
CA ARG A 18 -13.38 -5.57 -13.66
C ARG A 18 -12.98 -5.32 -12.19
N PRO A 19 -13.51 -6.09 -11.24
CA PRO A 19 -13.06 -6.00 -9.85
C PRO A 19 -11.55 -6.28 -9.76
N SER A 20 -10.85 -5.48 -8.96
CA SER A 20 -9.45 -5.69 -8.62
C SER A 20 -9.32 -5.69 -7.12
N HIS A 21 -8.83 -6.80 -6.57
CA HIS A 21 -8.61 -6.96 -5.14
C HIS A 21 -7.23 -7.59 -4.94
N GLU A 22 -6.42 -6.99 -4.08
CA GLU A 22 -5.10 -7.54 -3.74
C GLU A 22 -4.98 -7.56 -2.23
N ASN A 23 -4.77 -8.75 -1.66
CA ASN A 23 -4.48 -8.89 -0.24
C ASN A 23 -3.02 -8.53 0.05
N HIS A 24 -2.78 -7.85 1.16
CA HIS A 24 -1.42 -7.42 1.54
C HIS A 24 -0.97 -8.00 2.89
N GLY A 25 -1.89 -8.54 3.70
CA GLY A 25 -1.54 -9.33 4.89
C GLY A 25 -2.54 -9.20 6.03
N PHE A 26 -2.18 -9.75 7.19
CA PHE A 26 -2.94 -9.64 8.44
C PHE A 26 -2.35 -8.55 9.35
N SER A 27 -3.15 -8.05 10.28
CA SER A 27 -2.64 -7.35 11.46
C SER A 27 -1.81 -8.31 12.33
N PRO A 28 -0.86 -7.80 13.15
CA PRO A 28 0.02 -8.67 13.96
C PRO A 28 -0.71 -9.60 14.93
N ASP A 29 -1.88 -9.20 15.41
CA ASP A 29 -2.76 -10.00 16.26
C ASP A 29 -3.67 -10.97 15.48
N GLY A 30 -3.59 -10.96 14.14
CA GLY A 30 -4.40 -11.78 13.25
C GLY A 30 -5.88 -11.40 13.19
N SER A 31 -6.32 -10.33 13.85
CA SER A 31 -7.74 -9.98 13.95
C SER A 31 -8.30 -9.28 12.71
N ARG A 32 -7.42 -8.70 11.88
CA ARG A 32 -7.79 -7.90 10.72
C ARG A 32 -7.01 -8.31 9.48
N LEU A 33 -7.64 -8.20 8.32
CA LEU A 33 -7.02 -8.34 6.99
C LEU A 33 -6.89 -6.95 6.35
N ILE A 34 -5.73 -6.65 5.75
CA ILE A 34 -5.52 -5.44 4.93
C ILE A 34 -5.40 -5.81 3.44
N PHE A 35 -6.07 -5.03 2.61
CA PHE A 35 -6.14 -5.25 1.17
C PHE A 35 -6.38 -3.94 0.41
N SER A 36 -6.07 -3.93 -0.89
CA SER A 36 -6.47 -2.86 -1.80
C SER A 36 -7.65 -3.31 -2.66
N SER A 37 -8.53 -2.37 -2.98
CA SER A 37 -9.67 -2.61 -3.84
C SER A 37 -10.17 -1.36 -4.55
N ASN A 38 -10.86 -1.57 -5.67
CA ASN A 38 -11.48 -0.51 -6.47
C ASN A 38 -12.98 -0.36 -6.20
N PHE A 39 -13.51 -0.79 -5.03
CA PHE A 39 -14.95 -0.77 -4.72
C PHE A 39 -15.64 0.55 -5.03
N GLU A 40 -15.02 1.67 -4.66
CA GLU A 40 -15.55 3.00 -4.89
C GLU A 40 -14.65 3.86 -5.79
N ALA A 41 -13.87 3.21 -6.67
CA ALA A 41 -13.03 3.88 -7.63
C ALA A 41 -13.89 4.69 -8.62
N LYS A 42 -13.49 5.94 -8.88
CA LYS A 42 -14.16 6.84 -9.84
C LYS A 42 -13.35 7.00 -11.13
N LYS A 43 -12.09 6.54 -11.13
CA LYS A 43 -11.13 6.70 -12.23
C LYS A 43 -10.47 5.36 -12.56
N TRP A 44 -10.07 5.21 -13.82
CA TRP A 44 -9.24 4.09 -14.25
C TRP A 44 -7.89 4.16 -13.53
N LEU A 45 -7.53 3.11 -12.77
CA LEU A 45 -6.38 3.00 -11.84
C LEU A 45 -6.55 3.62 -10.44
N GLU A 46 -7.76 4.04 -10.05
CA GLU A 46 -8.03 4.36 -8.66
C GLU A 46 -8.22 3.09 -7.83
N ASN A 47 -7.50 2.99 -6.71
CA ASN A 47 -7.53 1.88 -5.77
C ASN A 47 -7.37 2.43 -4.36
N HIS A 48 -8.03 1.79 -3.40
CA HIS A 48 -8.03 2.23 -2.01
C HIS A 48 -7.63 1.11 -1.07
N VAL A 49 -7.01 1.50 0.05
CA VAL A 49 -6.68 0.60 1.15
C VAL A 49 -7.92 0.40 2.02
N TYR A 50 -8.22 -0.85 2.31
CA TYR A 50 -9.29 -1.28 3.21
C TYR A 50 -8.73 -2.21 4.28
N VAL A 51 -9.42 -2.21 5.42
CA VAL A 51 -9.22 -3.19 6.49
C VAL A 51 -10.54 -3.89 6.77
N MET A 52 -10.49 -5.22 6.85
CA MET A 52 -11.61 -6.06 7.27
C MET A 52 -11.35 -6.62 8.66
N ASP A 53 -12.27 -6.40 9.59
CA ASP A 53 -12.30 -7.12 10.85
C ASP A 53 -12.85 -8.53 10.63
N LEU A 54 -12.08 -9.57 10.99
CA LEU A 54 -12.43 -10.95 10.65
C LEU A 54 -13.59 -11.50 11.49
N LYS A 55 -13.80 -10.96 12.69
CA LYS A 55 -14.85 -11.43 13.60
C LYS A 55 -16.21 -10.87 13.20
N THR A 56 -16.25 -9.59 12.87
CA THR A 56 -17.48 -8.84 12.55
C THR A 56 -17.75 -8.76 11.06
N GLN A 57 -16.76 -9.12 10.23
CA GLN A 57 -16.77 -8.95 8.77
C GLN A 57 -16.89 -7.49 8.30
N LYS A 58 -16.72 -6.53 9.20
CA LYS A 58 -16.82 -5.10 8.88
C LYS A 58 -15.62 -4.68 8.03
N VAL A 59 -15.90 -4.15 6.85
CA VAL A 59 -14.91 -3.52 5.96
C VAL A 59 -14.88 -2.01 6.19
N THR A 60 -13.69 -1.45 6.38
CA THR A 60 -13.46 -0.01 6.57
C THR A 60 -12.44 0.49 5.56
N ARG A 61 -12.81 1.52 4.81
CA ARG A 61 -11.91 2.23 3.88
C ARG A 61 -10.98 3.18 4.63
N LEU A 62 -9.68 3.14 4.33
CA LEU A 62 -8.69 3.98 4.99
C LEU A 62 -8.16 5.15 4.13
N THR A 63 -8.29 5.09 2.80
CA THR A 63 -7.76 6.13 1.87
C THR A 63 -8.86 6.67 0.96
N SER A 64 -8.87 7.96 0.63
CA SER A 64 -9.99 8.62 -0.06
C SER A 64 -9.82 8.90 -1.56
N GLU A 65 -8.58 8.94 -2.07
CA GLU A 65 -8.32 9.28 -3.48
C GLU A 65 -7.00 8.68 -3.95
N GLY A 66 -6.84 8.57 -5.26
CA GLY A 66 -5.59 8.18 -5.90
C GLY A 66 -5.41 6.67 -6.02
N TRP A 67 -4.20 6.27 -6.37
CA TRP A 67 -3.79 4.89 -6.53
C TRP A 67 -3.08 4.44 -5.25
N ASN A 68 -3.73 3.60 -4.46
CA ASN A 68 -3.25 3.17 -3.14
C ASN A 68 -3.23 1.64 -3.00
N GLU A 69 -2.03 1.08 -2.84
CA GLU A 69 -1.76 -0.36 -2.85
C GLU A 69 -0.60 -0.71 -1.89
N HIS A 70 -0.26 -2.00 -1.81
CA HIS A 70 0.87 -2.54 -1.04
C HIS A 70 0.88 -2.09 0.44
N ALA A 71 -0.30 -2.06 1.06
CA ALA A 71 -0.46 -1.56 2.42
C ALA A 71 -0.21 -2.65 3.46
N ILE A 72 0.70 -2.44 4.41
CA ILE A 72 0.99 -3.43 5.47
C ILE A 72 1.04 -2.78 6.86
N PHE A 73 0.57 -3.52 7.86
CA PHE A 73 0.68 -3.12 9.28
C PHE A 73 2.13 -3.12 9.74
N SER A 74 2.49 -2.18 10.61
CA SER A 74 3.71 -2.23 11.39
C SER A 74 3.71 -3.43 12.34
N PRO A 75 4.89 -3.91 12.80
CA PRO A 75 4.97 -5.06 13.71
C PRO A 75 4.19 -4.89 15.02
N ASP A 76 4.04 -3.64 15.50
CA ASP A 76 3.26 -3.30 16.69
C ASP A 76 1.76 -3.05 16.41
N GLY A 77 1.34 -3.11 15.14
CA GLY A 77 -0.04 -2.92 14.68
C GLY A 77 -0.57 -1.49 14.78
N ARG A 78 0.26 -0.52 15.16
CA ARG A 78 -0.15 0.87 15.39
C ARG A 78 -0.18 1.71 14.13
N SER A 79 0.61 1.34 13.12
CA SER A 79 0.73 2.08 11.87
C SER A 79 0.54 1.18 10.66
N ILE A 80 0.29 1.80 9.52
CA ILE A 80 0.23 1.17 8.20
C ILE A 80 1.14 1.98 7.28
N VAL A 81 2.04 1.30 6.57
CA VAL A 81 2.77 1.89 5.43
C VAL A 81 2.13 1.40 4.14
N TRP A 82 1.98 2.29 3.15
CA TRP A 82 1.41 1.95 1.85
C TRP A 82 2.02 2.78 0.72
N MET A 83 1.79 2.36 -0.52
CA MET A 83 2.11 3.11 -1.73
C MET A 83 0.99 4.10 -2.06
N SER A 84 1.31 5.36 -2.36
CA SER A 84 0.34 6.31 -2.91
C SER A 84 0.91 7.20 -4.01
N ASN A 85 0.07 7.56 -4.98
CA ASN A 85 0.37 8.64 -5.95
C ASN A 85 -0.15 10.02 -5.51
N VAL A 86 -0.79 10.14 -4.34
CA VAL A 86 -1.30 11.42 -3.85
C VAL A 86 -0.17 12.43 -3.72
N GLY A 87 -0.39 13.66 -4.20
CA GLY A 87 0.62 14.71 -4.23
C GLY A 87 1.66 14.59 -5.36
N ASN A 88 1.72 13.47 -6.08
CA ASN A 88 2.65 13.30 -7.19
C ASN A 88 2.09 13.82 -8.52
N ARG A 89 2.68 14.91 -9.02
CA ARG A 89 2.32 15.51 -10.32
C ARG A 89 2.92 14.78 -11.53
N SER A 90 3.98 14.00 -11.32
CA SER A 90 4.67 13.22 -12.37
C SER A 90 4.01 11.86 -12.64
N GLY A 91 2.96 11.51 -11.89
CA GLY A 91 2.27 10.22 -12.01
C GLY A 91 3.06 9.02 -11.46
N GLY A 92 4.09 9.26 -10.65
CA GLY A 92 4.76 8.24 -9.83
C GLY A 92 4.09 8.04 -8.47
N THR A 93 4.63 7.11 -7.67
CA THR A 93 4.14 6.81 -6.32
C THR A 93 5.28 6.90 -5.30
N ASP A 94 4.90 7.05 -4.04
CA ASP A 94 5.81 7.10 -2.90
C ASP A 94 5.26 6.31 -1.73
N TYR A 95 6.11 6.02 -0.75
CA TYR A 95 5.66 5.41 0.50
C TYR A 95 5.05 6.47 1.40
N TRP A 96 3.94 6.10 2.02
CA TRP A 96 3.21 6.89 3.00
C TRP A 96 2.98 6.06 4.26
N ILE A 97 2.70 6.73 5.37
CA ILE A 97 2.36 6.10 6.65
C ILE A 97 1.18 6.78 7.32
N MET A 98 0.37 5.99 8.01
CA MET A 98 -0.81 6.41 8.75
C MET A 98 -0.95 5.58 10.01
N ASN A 99 -1.78 6.04 10.94
CA ASN A 99 -2.24 5.21 12.04
C ASN A 99 -3.09 4.05 11.51
N SER A 100 -3.19 2.95 12.27
CA SER A 100 -3.94 1.77 11.86
C SER A 100 -5.46 1.96 11.80
N ASP A 101 -5.97 3.10 12.26
CA ASP A 101 -7.34 3.58 12.09
C ASP A 101 -7.54 4.46 10.84
N GLY A 102 -6.47 4.73 10.09
CA GLY A 102 -6.47 5.59 8.91
C GLY A 102 -6.20 7.07 9.19
N SER A 103 -6.04 7.50 10.44
CA SER A 103 -5.70 8.89 10.78
C SER A 103 -4.21 9.20 10.56
N ASN A 104 -3.85 10.49 10.65
CA ASN A 104 -2.44 10.96 10.62
C ASN A 104 -1.61 10.50 9.41
N LYS A 105 -2.21 10.57 8.21
CA LYS A 105 -1.54 10.26 6.95
C LYS A 105 -0.39 11.24 6.69
N ARG A 106 0.81 10.71 6.42
CA ARG A 106 1.99 11.50 6.02
C ARG A 106 2.83 10.76 4.99
N ARG A 107 3.39 11.50 4.05
CA ARG A 107 4.35 10.99 3.06
C ARG A 107 5.68 10.70 3.73
N LEU A 108 6.30 9.58 3.39
CA LEU A 108 7.61 9.17 3.91
C LEU A 108 8.74 9.39 2.92
N THR A 109 8.48 9.21 1.63
CA THR A 109 9.48 9.34 0.57
C THR A 109 9.03 10.29 -0.52
N PHE A 110 10.00 10.84 -1.25
CA PHE A 110 9.79 11.86 -2.27
C PHE A 110 10.58 11.56 -3.55
N PHE A 111 10.61 10.29 -4.00
CA PHE A 111 11.36 9.83 -5.18
C PHE A 111 11.00 10.59 -6.47
N ASN A 112 9.81 11.18 -6.50
CA ASN A 112 9.21 11.84 -7.64
C ASN A 112 9.18 13.38 -7.56
N GLU A 113 9.74 13.97 -6.49
CA GLU A 113 9.65 15.40 -6.22
C GLU A 113 11.03 16.07 -6.20
N LYS A 114 11.24 17.04 -7.10
CA LYS A 114 12.51 17.79 -7.21
C LYS A 114 12.84 18.48 -5.88
N GLY A 115 14.12 18.41 -5.49
CA GLY A 115 14.64 19.08 -4.28
C GLY A 115 14.76 18.15 -3.06
N HIS A 116 14.23 16.93 -3.12
CA HIS A 116 14.44 15.92 -2.08
C HIS A 116 15.67 15.05 -2.38
N PRO A 117 16.41 14.59 -1.36
CA PRO A 117 17.62 13.77 -1.53
C PRO A 117 17.40 12.49 -2.35
N GLU A 118 16.22 11.88 -2.23
CA GLU A 118 15.85 10.65 -2.90
C GLU A 118 15.26 10.87 -4.31
N TYR A 119 15.16 12.12 -4.78
CA TYR A 119 14.57 12.41 -6.09
C TYR A 119 15.29 11.68 -7.22
N ALA A 120 14.55 10.84 -7.95
CA ALA A 120 15.12 9.95 -8.94
C ALA A 120 15.37 10.62 -10.32
N GLY A 121 14.92 11.86 -10.53
CA GLY A 121 15.01 12.53 -11.85
C GLY A 121 14.04 11.99 -12.90
N ARG A 122 13.22 11.00 -12.55
CA ARG A 122 12.31 10.26 -13.44
C ARG A 122 11.08 9.78 -12.68
N LYS A 123 10.06 9.33 -13.42
CA LYS A 123 8.90 8.66 -12.81
C LYS A 123 9.36 7.39 -12.10
N THR A 124 9.05 7.32 -10.81
CA THR A 124 9.32 6.18 -9.94
C THR A 124 8.02 5.70 -9.33
N VAL A 125 7.82 4.39 -9.35
CA VAL A 125 6.75 3.69 -8.66
C VAL A 125 7.41 2.89 -7.56
N VAL A 126 6.87 3.01 -6.36
CA VAL A 126 7.22 2.14 -5.24
C VAL A 126 6.19 1.02 -5.12
N ALA A 127 6.61 -0.16 -4.68
CA ALA A 127 5.72 -1.31 -4.43
C ALA A 127 6.29 -2.14 -3.30
N ASP A 128 5.68 -3.28 -2.99
CA ASP A 128 6.19 -4.38 -2.15
C ASP A 128 7.14 -3.96 -1.03
N LEU A 129 6.65 -4.03 0.22
CA LEU A 129 7.47 -3.68 1.36
C LEU A 129 7.45 -4.73 2.46
N ALA A 130 8.51 -4.72 3.26
CA ALA A 130 8.68 -5.62 4.39
C ALA A 130 9.25 -4.85 5.57
N TRP A 131 8.52 -4.85 6.68
CA TRP A 131 8.99 -4.24 7.92
C TRP A 131 10.18 -4.98 8.51
N ARG A 132 11.13 -4.22 9.06
CA ARG A 132 12.06 -4.74 10.05
C ARG A 132 11.25 -5.17 11.29
N PRO A 133 11.53 -6.32 11.92
CA PRO A 133 10.73 -6.83 13.05
C PRO A 133 10.60 -5.87 14.23
N ASP A 134 11.58 -4.98 14.43
CA ASP A 134 11.55 -3.96 15.48
C ASP A 134 10.69 -2.72 15.16
N GLY A 135 10.12 -2.65 13.95
CA GLY A 135 9.23 -1.56 13.51
C GLY A 135 9.92 -0.23 13.19
N THR A 136 11.25 -0.20 13.13
CA THR A 136 12.00 1.07 12.96
C THR A 136 12.53 1.30 11.55
N ALA A 137 12.36 0.34 10.65
CA ALA A 137 12.64 0.50 9.23
C ALA A 137 11.78 -0.45 8.40
N PHE A 138 11.71 -0.23 7.09
CA PHE A 138 11.21 -1.21 6.14
C PHE A 138 12.07 -1.24 4.88
N ALA A 139 12.16 -2.41 4.25
CA ALA A 139 12.69 -2.56 2.90
C ALA A 139 11.54 -2.43 1.89
N GLY A 140 11.82 -1.89 0.71
CA GLY A 140 10.81 -1.65 -0.32
C GLY A 140 11.37 -1.75 -1.74
N TYR A 141 10.49 -1.93 -2.73
CA TYR A 141 10.80 -1.88 -4.15
C TYR A 141 10.65 -0.47 -4.75
N THR A 142 11.54 -0.09 -5.67
CA THR A 142 11.36 1.07 -6.56
C THR A 142 11.64 0.70 -8.02
N GLY A 143 10.85 1.23 -8.96
CA GLY A 143 11.00 0.96 -10.41
C GLY A 143 10.27 1.99 -11.30
N GLY A 144 10.52 1.98 -12.61
CA GLY A 144 9.96 2.98 -13.54
C GLY A 144 8.51 2.72 -13.98
N LYS A 145 8.14 1.44 -14.13
CA LYS A 145 6.78 0.98 -14.52
C LYS A 145 6.57 -0.45 -14.02
N VAL A 146 5.41 -0.72 -13.41
CA VAL A 146 5.08 -2.05 -12.88
C VAL A 146 4.45 -2.97 -13.94
N LEU A 147 3.93 -2.46 -15.07
CA LEU A 147 2.99 -3.26 -15.89
C LEU A 147 3.13 -3.29 -17.43
N THR A 148 4.08 -2.63 -18.10
CA THR A 148 4.28 -2.86 -19.55
C THR A 148 5.72 -2.62 -20.03
N GLU A 149 6.25 -3.63 -20.73
CA GLU A 149 7.42 -3.73 -21.63
C GLU A 149 8.65 -2.78 -21.45
N SER A 150 9.81 -3.44 -21.38
CA SER A 150 11.17 -2.93 -21.57
C SER A 150 11.45 -1.51 -21.02
N SER A 151 11.68 -1.39 -19.71
CA SER A 151 12.51 -0.30 -19.22
C SER A 151 13.93 -0.81 -19.02
N SER A 152 14.92 -0.16 -19.64
CA SER A 152 16.35 -0.32 -19.33
C SER A 152 16.71 0.14 -17.91
N ASP A 153 15.72 0.60 -17.14
CA ASP A 153 15.87 1.13 -15.81
C ASP A 153 15.84 0.02 -14.77
N PRO A 154 16.94 -0.19 -14.02
CA PRO A 154 16.97 -1.22 -13.01
C PRO A 154 16.04 -0.84 -11.86
N SER A 155 15.21 -1.81 -11.46
CA SER A 155 14.55 -1.78 -10.16
C SER A 155 15.57 -1.76 -9.03
N ARG A 156 15.21 -1.16 -7.90
CA ARG A 156 16.06 -1.11 -6.71
C ARG A 156 15.30 -1.57 -5.49
N ILE A 157 16.01 -2.21 -4.58
CA ILE A 157 15.58 -2.34 -3.19
C ILE A 157 16.05 -1.10 -2.43
N VAL A 158 15.14 -0.49 -1.67
CA VAL A 158 15.43 0.65 -0.80
C VAL A 158 15.18 0.26 0.66
N LEU A 159 15.97 0.81 1.57
CA LEU A 159 15.74 0.73 3.00
C LEU A 159 15.30 2.11 3.49
N VAL A 160 14.14 2.18 4.14
CA VAL A 160 13.58 3.41 4.70
C VAL A 160 13.63 3.30 6.23
N GLU A 161 14.50 4.09 6.86
CA GLU A 161 14.59 4.18 8.31
C GLU A 161 13.57 5.19 8.87
N LEU A 162 12.76 4.76 9.82
CA LEU A 162 11.80 5.61 10.51
C LEU A 162 12.43 6.19 11.76
N ARG A 163 12.93 7.43 11.64
CA ARG A 163 13.27 8.25 12.81
C ARG A 163 11.99 8.84 13.38
N LEU A 164 11.26 8.04 14.15
CA LEU A 164 10.17 8.54 14.98
C LEU A 164 10.82 9.34 16.11
N LYS A 165 10.69 10.67 16.06
CA LYS A 165 11.03 11.55 17.19
C LYS A 165 9.93 11.48 18.23
#